data_AF-A0A2V1DJR3-F1
#
_entry.id   AF-A0A2V1DJR3-F1
#
_cell.length_a   1.000
_cell.length_b   1.000
_cell.length_c   1.000
_cell.angle_alpha   90.00
_cell.angle_beta   90.00
_cell.angle_gamma   90.00
#
_symmetry.space_group_name_H-M   'P 1'
#
loop_
_entity.id
_entity.type
_entity.pdbx_description
1 polymer ?
#
loop_
_entity_poly.entity_id
_entity_poly.type
_entity_poly.pdbx_seq_one_letter_code
_entity_poly.pdbx_strand_id
1 'polypeptide(L)'
;MLQTEVCPILSSGALKTKMKPTPGVNTSYLYVSPWPSTWTFNRLHWEDCGFLSANILLAGEPKVWLAIDPASNAHLEQKMSTMFPDAHTCSMWVSHASTVLSTNLLEEWGIGYTIQVCRPGQLIFTMPGTYHQVVNMGQNVAEAINFTFEQ
;
A
#
# COMPACT_ATOMS: atom_id res chain seq x y z
N MET A 1 15.46 12.87 11.44
CA MET A 1 14.75 11.58 11.50
C MET A 1 14.25 11.42 12.93
N LEU A 2 12.99 11.79 13.20
CA LEU A 2 12.41 11.65 14.53
C LEU A 2 11.86 10.22 14.64
N GLN A 3 12.57 9.35 15.35
CA GLN A 3 11.99 8.12 15.88
C GLN A 3 11.07 8.51 17.04
N THR A 4 9.89 9.03 16.71
CA THR A 4 8.82 9.15 17.71
C THR A 4 8.35 7.75 18.03
N GLU A 5 8.35 7.37 19.30
CA GLU A 5 7.65 6.17 19.78
C GLU A 5 6.24 6.20 19.19
N VAL A 6 6.00 5.28 18.24
CA VAL A 6 4.81 5.30 17.40
C VAL A 6 3.61 4.76 18.19
N CYS A 7 2.40 5.17 17.79
CA CYS A 7 1.14 4.95 18.49
C CYS A 7 0.97 3.50 18.99
N PRO A 8 0.48 3.26 20.23
CA PRO A 8 0.34 1.91 20.79
C PRO A 8 -0.74 1.04 20.10
N ILE A 9 -1.38 1.54 19.04
CA ILE A 9 -2.52 0.89 18.39
C ILE A 9 -2.08 -0.23 17.45
N LEU A 10 -0.98 -0.04 16.71
CA LEU A 10 -0.53 -1.00 15.70
C LEU A 10 0.64 -1.85 16.22
N SER A 11 0.60 -3.15 15.93
CA SER A 11 1.62 -4.11 16.35
C SER A 11 1.97 -5.02 15.19
N SER A 12 3.27 -5.21 14.95
CA SER A 12 3.79 -6.10 13.91
C SER A 12 3.66 -7.60 14.24
N GLY A 13 2.97 -7.92 15.35
CA GLY A 13 2.66 -9.30 15.74
C GLY A 13 3.94 -10.14 15.89
N ALA A 14 3.95 -11.32 15.27
CA ALA A 14 5.08 -12.25 15.32
C ALA A 14 6.35 -11.72 14.64
N LEU A 15 6.27 -10.67 13.80
CA LEU A 15 7.49 -10.06 13.22
C LEU A 15 8.38 -9.41 14.28
N LYS A 16 7.82 -9.04 15.45
CA LYS A 16 8.60 -8.49 16.57
C LYS A 16 9.64 -9.48 17.10
N THR A 17 9.33 -10.78 17.05
CA THR A 17 10.19 -11.85 17.57
C THR A 17 11.00 -12.52 16.47
N LYS A 18 10.44 -12.63 15.26
CA LYS A 18 11.06 -13.31 14.12
C LYS A 18 12.08 -12.45 13.36
N MET A 19 12.01 -11.12 13.49
CA MET A 19 12.88 -10.21 12.76
C MET A 19 13.43 -9.10 13.65
N LYS A 20 14.65 -8.66 13.36
CA LYS A 20 15.22 -7.45 13.97
C LYS A 20 14.36 -6.23 13.61
N PRO A 21 14.28 -5.21 14.48
CA PRO A 21 13.58 -3.97 14.16
C PRO A 21 14.10 -3.38 12.85
N THR A 22 13.20 -3.28 11.89
CA THR A 22 13.41 -2.83 10.51
C THR A 22 12.42 -1.69 10.26
N PRO A 23 12.92 -0.46 10.05
CA PRO A 23 12.10 0.73 9.77
C PRO A 23 11.09 0.47 8.66
N GLY A 24 9.81 0.73 8.95
CA GLY A 24 8.72 0.63 7.97
C GLY A 24 8.24 -0.78 7.65
N VAL A 25 8.88 -1.83 8.18
CA VAL A 25 8.41 -3.21 8.07
C VAL A 25 7.76 -3.65 9.38
N ASN A 26 8.56 -4.02 10.38
CA ASN A 26 8.05 -4.45 11.69
C ASN A 26 8.05 -3.33 12.75
N THR A 27 8.38 -2.12 12.33
CA THR A 27 8.21 -0.88 13.10
C THR A 27 7.31 0.04 12.30
N SER A 28 6.35 0.70 12.94
CA SER A 28 5.39 1.50 12.20
C SER A 28 6.00 2.74 11.58
N TYR A 29 5.36 3.17 10.49
CA TYR A 29 5.78 4.28 9.65
C TYR A 29 4.69 5.34 9.60
N LEU A 30 5.07 6.60 9.77
CA LEU A 30 4.15 7.73 9.70
C LEU A 30 4.18 8.34 8.30
N TYR A 31 3.03 8.36 7.64
CA TYR A 31 2.80 9.06 6.38
C TYR A 31 2.14 10.41 6.65
N VAL A 32 2.85 11.48 6.31
CA VAL A 32 2.34 12.85 6.40
C VAL A 32 2.19 13.40 4.98
N SER A 33 0.98 13.78 4.60
CA SER A 33 0.70 14.50 3.36
C SER A 33 0.69 16.00 3.66
N PRO A 34 1.74 16.78 3.29
CA PRO A 34 1.87 18.17 3.70
C PRO A 34 1.08 19.14 2.81
N TRP A 35 0.85 20.35 3.31
CA TRP A 35 0.41 21.48 2.49
C TRP A 35 1.48 21.86 1.44
N PRO A 36 1.12 22.37 0.24
CA PRO A 36 -0.21 22.58 -0.32
C PRO A 36 -0.72 21.41 -1.16
N SER A 37 -0.28 20.16 -0.89
CA SER A 37 -0.67 19.03 -1.74
C SER A 37 -2.18 18.82 -1.67
N THR A 38 -2.87 19.12 -2.78
CA THR A 38 -4.29 18.84 -2.94
C THR A 38 -4.47 17.34 -3.12
N TRP A 39 -3.69 16.70 -3.99
CA TRP A 39 -3.68 15.24 -4.17
C TRP A 39 -2.27 14.67 -4.22
N THR A 40 -2.03 13.58 -3.50
CA THR A 40 -0.78 12.78 -3.60
C THR A 40 -1.10 11.32 -3.85
N PHE A 41 -0.24 10.65 -4.62
CA PHE A 41 -0.44 9.28 -5.07
C PHE A 41 0.67 8.38 -4.53
N ASN A 42 0.28 7.31 -3.86
CA ASN A 42 1.13 6.15 -3.66
C ASN A 42 0.98 5.25 -4.89
N ARG A 43 2.13 4.84 -5.42
CA ARG A 43 2.23 4.04 -6.64
C ARG A 43 1.69 2.64 -6.41
N LEU A 44 1.31 1.95 -7.48
CA LEU A 44 0.84 0.58 -7.44
C LEU A 44 1.95 -0.35 -6.96
N HIS A 45 1.70 -1.05 -5.87
CA HIS A 45 2.60 -2.04 -5.30
C HIS A 45 1.82 -3.03 -4.44
N TRP A 46 2.47 -4.11 -4.05
CA TRP A 46 2.02 -4.97 -2.96
C TRP A 46 3.14 -5.04 -1.89
N GLU A 47 2.84 -5.57 -0.71
CA GLU A 47 3.78 -5.54 0.43
C GLU A 47 4.98 -6.48 0.23
N ASP A 48 6.15 -6.07 0.75
CA ASP A 48 7.35 -6.88 0.72
C ASP A 48 7.15 -8.23 1.43
N CYS A 49 7.78 -9.28 0.89
CA CYS A 49 7.70 -10.65 1.40
C CYS A 49 6.27 -11.21 1.54
N GLY A 50 5.26 -10.57 0.94
CA GLY A 50 3.86 -10.99 1.08
C GLY A 50 3.31 -10.81 2.50
N PHE A 51 3.83 -9.87 3.27
CA PHE A 51 3.27 -9.57 4.58
C PHE A 51 1.88 -8.93 4.49
N LEU A 52 1.12 -9.00 5.59
CA LEU A 52 -0.06 -8.17 5.73
C LEU A 52 0.38 -6.74 6.05
N SER A 53 -0.43 -5.76 5.68
CA SER A 53 -0.23 -4.38 6.11
C SER A 53 -1.52 -3.82 6.69
N ALA A 54 -1.35 -3.00 7.73
CA ALA A 54 -2.41 -2.29 8.41
C ALA A 54 -2.10 -0.80 8.31
N ASN A 55 -3.08 0.00 7.89
CA ASN A 55 -2.95 1.44 7.74
C ASN A 55 -4.11 2.15 8.43
N ILE A 56 -3.82 2.95 9.46
CA ILE A 56 -4.81 3.78 10.16
C ILE A 56 -4.66 5.24 9.74
N LEU A 57 -5.77 5.86 9.34
CA LEU A 57 -5.81 7.30 9.11
C LEU A 57 -6.02 8.01 10.44
N LEU A 58 -4.98 8.67 10.96
CA LEU A 58 -5.02 9.31 12.27
C LEU A 58 -5.81 10.64 12.23
N ALA A 59 -5.57 11.47 11.22
CA ALA A 59 -6.21 12.79 11.10
C ALA A 59 -6.18 13.33 9.66
N GLY A 60 -7.02 14.33 9.38
CA GLY A 60 -7.04 15.10 8.15
C GLY A 60 -8.01 14.60 7.08
N GLU A 61 -7.68 14.86 5.82
CA GLU A 61 -8.52 14.52 4.66
C GLU A 61 -8.48 13.01 4.33
N PRO A 62 -9.54 12.47 3.70
CA PRO A 62 -9.65 11.04 3.39
C PRO A 62 -8.53 10.50 2.49
N LYS A 63 -8.32 9.18 2.57
CA LYS A 63 -7.51 8.41 1.62
C LYS A 63 -8.41 7.51 0.78
N VAL A 64 -8.23 7.52 -0.53
CA VAL A 64 -8.90 6.60 -1.45
C VAL A 64 -7.92 5.48 -1.77
N TRP A 65 -8.30 4.26 -1.43
CA TRP A 65 -7.56 3.03 -1.72
C TRP A 65 -8.16 2.36 -2.94
N LEU A 66 -7.32 1.99 -3.89
CA LEU A 66 -7.67 1.09 -4.97
C LEU A 66 -6.86 -0.18 -4.78
N ALA A 67 -7.54 -1.31 -4.64
CA ALA A 67 -6.93 -2.63 -4.49
C ALA A 67 -7.36 -3.54 -5.66
N ILE A 68 -6.39 -4.18 -6.30
CA ILE A 68 -6.62 -5.14 -7.38
C ILE A 68 -7.05 -6.47 -6.76
N ASP A 69 -8.03 -7.13 -7.37
CA ASP A 69 -8.39 -8.50 -7.00
C ASP A 69 -7.17 -9.42 -7.25
N PRO A 70 -6.68 -10.18 -6.25
CA PRO A 70 -5.58 -11.11 -6.44
C PRO A 70 -5.77 -12.08 -7.62
N ALA A 71 -7.02 -12.44 -7.96
CA ALA A 71 -7.32 -13.27 -9.13
C ALA A 71 -6.93 -12.62 -10.46
N SER A 72 -6.86 -11.28 -10.50
CA SER A 72 -6.48 -10.49 -11.67
C SER A 72 -4.99 -10.19 -11.76
N ASN A 73 -4.17 -10.54 -10.76
CA ASN A 73 -2.75 -10.18 -10.71
C ASN A 73 -1.94 -10.66 -11.92
N ALA A 74 -2.12 -11.92 -12.32
CA ALA A 74 -1.39 -12.48 -13.46
C ALA A 74 -1.75 -11.77 -14.78
N HIS A 75 -3.03 -11.43 -14.96
CA HIS A 75 -3.51 -10.69 -16.12
C HIS A 75 -3.01 -9.24 -16.11
N LEU A 76 -2.97 -8.61 -14.93
CA LEU A 76 -2.41 -7.29 -14.73
C LEU A 76 -0.93 -7.26 -15.13
N GLU A 77 -0.13 -8.19 -14.61
CA GLU A 77 1.30 -8.31 -14.92
C GLU A 77 1.53 -8.54 -16.42
N GLN A 78 0.72 -9.38 -17.06
CA GLN A 78 0.77 -9.59 -18.51
C GLN A 78 0.52 -8.28 -19.26
N LYS A 79 -0.52 -7.51 -18.90
CA LYS A 79 -0.83 -6.23 -19.55
C LYS A 79 0.26 -5.19 -19.32
N MET A 80 0.71 -5.07 -18.07
CA MET A 80 1.81 -4.20 -17.69
C MET A 80 3.09 -4.54 -18.44
N SER A 81 3.33 -5.81 -18.77
CA SER A 81 4.54 -6.23 -19.48
C SER A 81 4.63 -5.68 -20.89
N THR A 82 3.48 -5.44 -21.51
CA THR A 82 3.40 -4.80 -22.84
C THR A 82 3.70 -3.31 -22.78
N MET A 83 3.39 -2.63 -21.66
CA MET A 83 3.74 -1.22 -21.46
C MET A 83 5.19 -1.02 -21.03
N PHE A 84 5.76 -1.96 -20.28
CA PHE A 84 7.11 -1.88 -19.73
C PHE A 84 7.96 -3.08 -20.14
N PRO A 85 8.34 -3.21 -21.42
CA PRO A 85 9.03 -4.40 -21.94
C PRO A 85 10.39 -4.67 -21.28
N ASP A 86 11.05 -3.65 -20.75
CA ASP A 86 12.41 -3.76 -20.17
C ASP A 86 12.43 -3.99 -18.66
N ALA A 87 11.26 -4.01 -17.99
CA ALA A 87 11.18 -4.00 -16.53
C ALA A 87 11.24 -5.39 -15.86
N HIS A 88 11.17 -6.49 -16.62
CA HIS A 88 10.89 -7.87 -16.13
C HIS A 88 12.02 -8.59 -15.39
N THR A 89 13.05 -7.88 -14.92
CA THR A 89 14.24 -8.51 -14.33
C THR A 89 14.07 -8.90 -12.86
N CYS A 90 12.97 -8.51 -12.22
CA CYS A 90 12.71 -8.72 -10.80
C CYS A 90 11.33 -9.37 -10.58
N SER A 91 11.19 -10.22 -9.56
CA SER A 91 9.88 -10.78 -9.17
C SER A 91 8.87 -9.71 -8.73
N MET A 92 9.35 -8.57 -8.24
CA MET A 92 8.54 -7.42 -7.78
C MET A 92 8.46 -6.31 -8.83
N TRP A 93 8.71 -6.63 -10.11
CA TRP A 93 8.95 -5.60 -11.13
C TRP A 93 7.78 -4.63 -11.33
N VAL A 94 6.52 -5.05 -11.16
CA VAL A 94 5.37 -4.13 -11.25
C VAL A 94 5.42 -3.07 -10.16
N SER A 95 5.76 -3.49 -8.93
CA SER A 95 5.97 -2.56 -7.81
C SER A 95 7.14 -1.63 -8.08
N HIS A 96 8.23 -2.14 -8.67
CA HIS A 96 9.40 -1.33 -9.05
C HIS A 96 9.16 -0.40 -10.23
N ALA A 97 8.27 -0.76 -11.17
CA ALA A 97 7.87 0.10 -12.29
C ALA A 97 7.24 1.39 -11.78
N SER A 98 6.75 1.41 -10.53
CA SER A 98 6.46 2.63 -9.80
C SER A 98 5.41 3.48 -10.54
N THR A 99 4.32 2.83 -10.95
CA THR A 99 3.24 3.41 -11.79
C THR A 99 1.97 3.68 -11.00
N VAL A 100 1.08 4.50 -11.56
CA VAL A 100 -0.29 4.68 -11.07
C VAL A 100 -1.22 4.35 -12.22
N LEU A 101 -2.19 3.48 -12.00
CA LEU A 101 -3.13 3.05 -13.04
C LEU A 101 -4.49 3.73 -12.83
N SER A 102 -5.10 4.22 -13.91
CA SER A 102 -6.45 4.76 -13.86
C SER A 102 -7.48 3.63 -13.86
N THR A 103 -8.65 3.88 -13.27
CA THR A 103 -9.77 2.93 -13.28
C THR A 103 -10.22 2.61 -14.70
N ASN A 104 -10.27 3.60 -15.60
CA ASN A 104 -10.64 3.39 -17.00
C ASN A 104 -9.72 2.38 -17.71
N LEU A 105 -8.41 2.41 -17.40
CA LEU A 105 -7.46 1.47 -17.98
C LEU A 105 -7.65 0.05 -17.41
N LEU A 106 -7.92 -0.06 -16.11
CA LEU A 106 -8.23 -1.34 -15.47
C LEU A 106 -9.51 -1.95 -16.04
N GLU A 107 -10.55 -1.13 -16.25
CA GLU A 107 -11.80 -1.54 -16.89
C GLU A 107 -11.58 -2.01 -18.34
N GLU A 108 -10.81 -1.27 -19.14
CA GLU A 108 -10.46 -1.65 -20.52
C GLU A 108 -9.74 -3.00 -20.57
N TRP A 109 -8.87 -3.27 -19.60
CA TRP A 109 -8.15 -4.53 -19.51
C TRP A 109 -8.96 -5.67 -18.90
N GLY A 110 -10.14 -5.39 -18.35
CA GLY A 110 -10.96 -6.36 -17.63
C GLY A 110 -10.33 -6.81 -16.31
N ILE A 111 -9.62 -5.92 -15.62
CA ILE A 111 -8.99 -6.17 -14.32
C ILE A 111 -9.99 -5.87 -13.20
N GLY A 112 -10.24 -6.86 -12.34
CA GLY A 112 -11.07 -6.68 -11.15
C GLY A 112 -10.35 -5.82 -10.10
N TYR A 113 -11.05 -4.84 -9.53
CA TYR A 113 -10.54 -4.01 -8.44
C TYR A 113 -11.66 -3.55 -7.51
N THR A 114 -11.27 -3.10 -6.31
CA THR A 114 -12.15 -2.50 -5.32
C THR A 114 -11.63 -1.11 -4.95
N ILE A 115 -12.55 -0.16 -4.76
CA ILE A 115 -12.22 1.17 -4.23
C ILE A 115 -12.80 1.31 -2.82
N GLN A 116 -11.99 1.78 -1.89
CA GLN A 116 -12.40 2.07 -0.51
C GLN A 116 -11.95 3.47 -0.10
N VAL A 117 -12.86 4.22 0.52
CA VAL A 117 -12.55 5.54 1.08
C VAL A 117 -12.32 5.39 2.57
N CYS A 118 -11.08 5.62 3.01
CA CYS A 118 -10.66 5.62 4.40
C CYS A 118 -10.72 7.06 4.96
N ARG A 119 -11.45 7.24 6.05
CA ARG A 119 -11.63 8.50 6.79
C ARG A 119 -10.91 8.44 8.14
N PRO A 120 -10.63 9.59 8.79
CA PRO A 120 -9.95 9.59 10.08
C PRO A 120 -10.59 8.65 11.11
N GLY A 121 -9.76 7.88 11.80
CA GLY A 121 -10.15 6.82 12.73
C GLY A 121 -10.42 5.46 12.08
N GLN A 122 -10.41 5.36 10.75
CA GLN A 122 -10.60 4.09 10.05
C GLN A 122 -9.27 3.39 9.76
N LEU A 123 -9.34 2.06 9.72
CA LEU A 123 -8.24 1.16 9.46
C LEU A 123 -8.48 0.41 8.15
N ILE A 124 -7.48 0.35 7.29
CA ILE A 124 -7.46 -0.49 6.09
C ILE A 124 -6.42 -1.60 6.29
N PHE A 125 -6.82 -2.82 5.96
CA PHE A 125 -5.90 -3.96 5.86
C PHE A 125 -5.66 -4.29 4.39
N THR A 126 -4.41 -4.57 4.04
CA THR A 126 -4.05 -5.14 2.75
C THR A 126 -3.64 -6.60 2.94
N MET A 127 -4.29 -7.46 2.15
CA MET A 127 -4.02 -8.89 2.18
C MET A 127 -2.72 -9.21 1.44
N PRO A 128 -2.03 -10.31 1.82
CA PRO A 128 -0.85 -10.78 1.11
C PRO A 128 -1.11 -10.86 -0.38
N GLY A 129 -0.17 -10.33 -1.14
CA GLY A 129 -0.23 -10.41 -2.60
C GLY A 129 -1.31 -9.55 -3.25
N THR A 130 -1.84 -8.53 -2.57
CA THR A 130 -2.83 -7.61 -3.15
C THR A 130 -2.15 -6.34 -3.65
N TYR A 131 -2.09 -6.13 -4.97
CA TYR A 131 -1.64 -4.86 -5.53
C TYR A 131 -2.61 -3.75 -5.12
N HIS A 132 -2.07 -2.64 -4.64
CA HIS A 132 -2.86 -1.50 -4.23
C HIS A 132 -2.13 -0.19 -4.50
N GLN A 133 -2.92 0.87 -4.67
CA GLN A 133 -2.46 2.25 -4.82
C GLN A 133 -3.37 3.15 -4.00
N VAL A 134 -2.84 4.29 -3.55
CA VAL A 134 -3.55 5.17 -2.62
C VAL A 134 -3.51 6.60 -3.11
N VAL A 135 -4.64 7.29 -3.03
CA VAL A 135 -4.75 8.73 -3.28
C VAL A 135 -5.08 9.42 -1.98
N ASN A 136 -4.25 10.35 -1.53
CA ASN A 136 -4.59 11.24 -0.43
C ASN A 136 -5.38 12.42 -1.00
N MET A 137 -6.58 12.67 -0.48
CA MET A 137 -7.47 13.73 -0.97
C MET A 137 -7.11 15.13 -0.44
N GLY A 138 -6.06 15.22 0.37
CA GLY A 138 -5.54 16.47 0.91
C GLY A 138 -4.57 16.19 2.07
N GLN A 139 -4.46 17.17 2.95
CA GLN A 139 -3.59 17.07 4.12
C GLN A 139 -4.06 15.99 5.07
N ASN A 140 -3.20 15.02 5.37
CA ASN A 140 -3.52 13.98 6.33
C ASN A 140 -2.29 13.38 6.97
N VAL A 141 -2.54 12.64 8.05
CA VAL A 141 -1.55 11.88 8.80
C VAL A 141 -2.07 10.46 8.98
N ALA A 142 -1.30 9.48 8.55
CA ALA A 142 -1.61 8.07 8.73
C ALA A 142 -0.40 7.31 9.25
N GLU A 143 -0.67 6.20 9.92
CA GLU A 143 0.34 5.27 10.39
C GLU A 143 0.12 3.91 9.72
N ALA A 144 1.19 3.28 9.27
CA ALA A 144 1.14 1.92 8.74
C ALA A 144 2.17 1.00 9.39
N ILE A 145 1.88 -0.30 9.38
CA ILE A 145 2.82 -1.34 9.80
C ILE A 145 2.59 -2.62 9.00
N ASN A 146 3.65 -3.39 8.75
CA ASN A 146 3.50 -4.77 8.31
C ASN A 146 3.39 -5.73 9.51
N PHE A 147 2.59 -6.78 9.35
CA PHE A 147 2.39 -7.78 10.38
C PHE A 147 2.14 -9.17 9.78
N THR A 148 2.21 -10.20 10.63
CA THR A 148 1.80 -11.57 10.32
C THR A 148 1.08 -12.16 11.52
N PHE A 149 0.13 -13.06 11.24
CA PHE A 149 -0.61 -13.83 12.24
C PHE A 149 0.13 -15.10 12.69
N GLU A 150 1.12 -15.58 11.94
CA GLU A 150 1.81 -16.84 12.24
C GLU A 150 2.78 -16.67 13.41
N GLN A 151 2.51 -17.38 14.51
CA GLN A 151 3.39 -17.49 15.68
C GLN A 151 4.78 -18.04 15.33
#